data_AF-A0A8J7Q4T3-F1
#
_entry.id   AF-A0A8J7Q4T3-F1
#
_cell.length_a   1.000
_cell.length_b   1.000
_cell.length_c   1.000
_cell.angle_alpha   90.00
_cell.angle_beta   90.00
_cell.angle_gamma   90.00
#
_symmetry.space_group_name_H-M   'P 1'
#
loop_
_entity.id
_entity.type
_entity.pdbx_description
1 polymer ?
#
loop_
_entity_poly.entity_id
_entity_poly.type
_entity_poly.pdbx_seq_one_letter_code
_entity_poly.pdbx_strand_id
1 'polypeptide(L)'
;MSRSIFRYFLSGLARRVRKPAGSPPLYAEPLEQRRNPVTATWTQDAPGSTTGTLAVNGDGTAGLVNDRIRIRQNGSAQVAVIDFRTGREVAVPIDTPGGTVLFMPASQISGITVNAGLGNDFVDLNSFAQGFEQLSIPATLSGGDGSDTLGGGNAGDTIRGDSGADLLFGNGGDDSIVGGDGNDVMFGSDGD
;
A
#
# COMPACT_ATOMS: atom_id res chain seq x y z
N MET A 1 -5.07 -56.28 4.55
CA MET A 1 -5.32 -55.22 3.55
C MET A 1 -3.98 -54.71 3.06
N SER A 2 -3.88 -54.54 1.74
CA SER A 2 -2.67 -54.71 0.92
C SER A 2 -1.54 -53.69 1.16
N ARG A 3 -0.33 -54.21 1.38
CA ARG A 3 0.97 -53.57 1.08
C ARG A 3 1.64 -54.42 0.01
N SER A 4 1.91 -53.86 -1.17
CA SER A 4 2.75 -54.40 -2.26
C SER A 4 2.46 -53.59 -3.54
N ILE A 5 3.33 -53.29 -4.51
CA ILE A 5 4.71 -53.65 -4.93
C ILE A 5 4.93 -52.64 -6.13
N PHE A 6 6.11 -52.09 -6.46
CA PHE A 6 7.08 -52.70 -7.38
C PHE A 6 8.37 -51.85 -7.40
N ARG A 7 9.50 -52.48 -7.09
CA ARG A 7 10.85 -52.04 -7.47
C ARG A 7 11.20 -52.75 -8.78
N TYR A 8 11.69 -52.03 -9.78
CA TYR A 8 12.52 -52.60 -10.85
C TYR A 8 13.92 -51.94 -10.81
N PHE A 9 14.93 -52.79 -10.93
CA PHE A 9 16.36 -52.53 -10.82
C PHE A 9 16.97 -52.17 -12.19
N LEU A 10 17.97 -51.28 -12.19
CA LEU A 10 19.21 -51.13 -13.02
C LEU A 10 19.17 -51.50 -14.52
N SER A 11 19.84 -50.85 -15.47
CA SER A 11 20.96 -49.90 -15.51
C SER A 11 21.23 -49.60 -17.00
N GLY A 12 21.98 -48.54 -17.32
CA GLY A 12 22.70 -48.46 -18.60
C GLY A 12 22.51 -47.16 -19.39
N LEU A 13 23.31 -46.16 -19.05
CA LEU A 13 24.20 -45.39 -19.94
C LEU A 13 24.38 -43.97 -19.38
N ALA A 14 25.62 -43.68 -19.04
CA ALA A 14 26.09 -42.39 -18.60
C ALA A 14 25.80 -41.32 -19.66
N ARG A 15 24.77 -40.51 -19.43
CA ARG A 15 24.75 -39.16 -19.98
C ARG A 15 25.28 -38.25 -18.89
N ARG A 16 26.51 -37.75 -19.07
CA ARG A 16 27.02 -36.61 -18.29
C ARG A 16 26.01 -35.48 -18.42
N VAL A 17 25.10 -35.35 -17.47
CA VAL A 17 24.41 -34.09 -17.24
C VAL A 17 25.49 -33.16 -16.75
N ARG A 18 25.94 -32.24 -17.62
CA ARG A 18 26.67 -31.07 -17.17
C ARG A 18 25.83 -30.47 -16.05
N LYS A 19 26.36 -30.47 -14.83
CA LYS A 19 25.89 -29.61 -13.75
C LYS A 19 25.70 -28.23 -14.38
N PRO A 20 24.50 -27.63 -14.41
CA PRO A 20 24.41 -26.22 -14.77
C PRO A 20 25.31 -25.49 -13.76
N ALA A 21 26.41 -24.97 -14.28
CA ALA A 21 27.30 -24.11 -13.54
C ALA A 21 26.52 -22.84 -13.25
N GLY A 22 26.47 -22.48 -11.98
CA GLY A 22 25.70 -21.36 -11.47
C GLY A 22 24.48 -21.85 -10.71
N SER A 23 24.53 -21.72 -9.39
CA SER A 23 23.35 -21.19 -8.69
C SER A 23 22.79 -20.06 -9.57
N PRO A 24 21.47 -19.94 -9.77
CA PRO A 24 20.96 -18.72 -10.38
C PRO A 24 21.63 -17.56 -9.65
N PRO A 25 22.22 -16.59 -10.37
CA PRO A 25 22.81 -15.45 -9.70
C PRO A 25 21.78 -14.94 -8.71
N LEU A 26 22.21 -14.59 -7.49
CA LEU A 26 21.37 -13.80 -6.60
C LEU A 26 20.79 -12.70 -7.47
N TYR A 27 19.49 -12.73 -7.71
CA TYR A 27 18.83 -11.73 -8.53
C TYR A 27 18.99 -10.42 -7.74
N ALA A 28 20.02 -9.67 -8.11
CA ALA A 28 20.15 -8.31 -7.67
C ALA A 28 19.09 -7.57 -8.48
N GLU A 29 17.95 -7.32 -7.84
CA GLU A 29 16.94 -6.38 -8.33
C GLU A 29 17.67 -5.20 -9.00
N PRO A 30 17.38 -4.89 -10.28
CA PRO A 30 17.94 -3.72 -10.95
C PRO A 30 17.80 -2.49 -10.05
N LEU A 31 18.76 -1.57 -10.06
CA LEU A 31 18.71 -0.36 -9.21
C LEU A 31 17.43 0.46 -9.43
N GLU A 32 16.78 0.29 -10.57
CA GLU A 32 15.48 0.85 -10.94
C GLU A 32 14.28 0.25 -10.16
N GLN A 33 14.40 -0.94 -9.59
CA GLN A 33 13.36 -1.59 -8.74
C GLN A 33 13.61 -1.42 -7.24
N ARG A 34 14.66 -0.68 -6.85
CA ARG A 34 15.03 -0.40 -5.45
C ARG A 34 14.79 1.06 -5.02
N ARG A 35 14.02 1.85 -5.79
CA ARG A 35 14.22 3.31 -5.83
C ARG A 35 13.07 4.23 -5.46
N ASN A 36 11.97 3.76 -4.88
CA ASN A 36 10.83 4.63 -4.55
C ASN A 36 10.27 4.38 -3.15
N PRO A 37 10.67 5.15 -2.13
CA PRO A 37 10.04 5.05 -0.83
C PRO A 37 8.88 6.03 -0.76
N VAL A 38 7.65 5.49 -0.83
CA VAL A 38 6.52 6.08 -0.11
C VAL A 38 7.04 6.54 1.26
N THR A 39 6.80 7.80 1.59
CA THR A 39 7.24 8.39 2.86
C THR A 39 6.06 8.50 3.80
N ALA A 40 6.32 8.34 5.10
CA ALA A 40 5.31 8.53 6.12
C ALA A 40 5.87 9.38 7.27
N THR A 41 5.12 10.40 7.66
CA THR A 41 5.44 11.27 8.79
C THR A 41 4.21 11.43 9.68
N TRP A 42 4.42 11.53 10.98
CA TRP A 42 3.36 11.87 11.91
C TRP A 42 3.68 13.17 12.63
N THR A 43 2.72 14.08 12.64
CA THR A 43 2.86 15.40 13.25
C THR A 43 1.75 15.63 14.27
N GLN A 44 2.12 16.13 15.45
CA GLN A 44 1.14 16.45 16.50
C GLN A 44 0.18 17.55 16.03
N ASP A 45 -1.11 17.42 16.39
CA ASP A 45 -2.12 18.45 16.08
C ASP A 45 -1.77 19.81 16.72
N ALA A 46 -1.13 19.76 17.89
CA ALA A 46 -0.57 20.90 18.61
C ALA A 46 0.67 20.45 19.41
N PRO A 47 1.61 21.35 19.75
CA PRO A 47 2.76 20.99 20.56
C PRO A 47 2.36 20.30 21.88
N GLY A 48 2.81 19.06 22.07
CA GLY A 48 2.47 18.25 23.24
C GLY A 48 1.16 17.46 23.15
N SER A 49 0.45 17.51 22.02
CA SER A 49 -0.73 16.68 21.78
C SER A 49 -0.39 15.18 21.75
N THR A 50 -1.28 14.35 22.28
CA THR A 50 -1.20 12.89 22.16
C THR A 50 -1.72 12.38 20.82
N THR A 51 -2.42 13.23 20.06
CA THR A 51 -2.96 12.94 18.73
C THR A 51 -2.27 13.80 17.67
N GLY A 52 -2.32 13.31 16.45
CA GLY A 52 -1.68 13.95 15.31
C GLY A 52 -2.12 13.36 14.00
N THR A 53 -1.71 14.03 12.92
CA THR A 53 -2.00 13.62 11.56
C THR A 53 -0.89 12.73 11.03
N LEU A 54 -1.26 11.59 10.43
CA LEU A 54 -0.35 10.73 9.66
C LEU A 54 -0.37 11.18 8.20
N ALA A 55 0.73 11.74 7.72
CA ALA A 55 0.92 12.13 6.33
C ALA A 55 1.73 11.07 5.58
N VAL A 56 1.18 10.58 4.48
CA VAL A 56 1.80 9.62 3.56
C VAL A 56 1.91 10.24 2.19
N ASN A 57 3.11 10.24 1.62
CA ASN A 57 3.34 10.79 0.29
C ASN A 57 3.98 9.75 -0.61
N GLY A 58 3.42 9.55 -1.80
CA GLY A 58 4.09 8.95 -2.93
C GLY A 58 5.24 9.84 -3.40
N ASP A 59 6.03 9.36 -4.36
CA ASP A 59 7.18 10.09 -4.83
C ASP A 59 7.02 10.72 -6.21
N GLY A 60 7.28 12.03 -6.25
CA GLY A 60 7.19 12.82 -7.48
C GLY A 60 8.42 12.72 -8.38
N THR A 61 9.10 11.57 -8.46
CA THR A 61 10.36 11.45 -9.22
C THR A 61 10.18 10.84 -10.61
N ALA A 62 10.57 11.59 -11.65
CA ALA A 62 10.46 11.16 -13.05
C ALA A 62 11.22 9.84 -13.32
N GLY A 63 10.46 8.77 -13.58
CA GLY A 63 10.97 7.44 -13.94
C GLY A 63 10.27 6.28 -13.24
N LEU A 64 9.65 6.55 -12.09
CA LEU A 64 8.85 5.61 -11.30
C LEU A 64 7.72 6.40 -10.66
N VAL A 65 6.76 6.85 -11.46
CA VAL A 65 5.70 7.75 -10.96
C VAL A 65 4.61 6.94 -10.25
N ASN A 66 4.36 5.69 -10.65
CA ASN A 66 3.25 4.91 -10.11
C ASN A 66 3.56 4.27 -8.74
N ASP A 67 2.82 4.69 -7.73
CA ASP A 67 2.91 4.24 -6.35
C ASP A 67 1.77 3.30 -5.93
N ARG A 68 2.04 2.48 -4.91
CA ARG A 68 1.06 1.56 -4.32
C ARG A 68 1.05 1.71 -2.82
N ILE A 69 0.18 2.60 -2.34
CA ILE A 69 0.06 2.99 -0.95
C ILE A 69 -1.09 2.21 -0.32
N ARG A 70 -0.80 1.50 0.78
CA ARG A 70 -1.82 0.91 1.64
C ARG A 70 -1.62 1.38 3.07
N ILE A 71 -2.71 1.65 3.77
CA ILE A 71 -2.68 1.91 5.20
C ILE A 71 -3.61 0.91 5.86
N ARG A 72 -3.09 0.16 6.83
CA ARG A 72 -3.84 -0.91 7.49
C ARG A 72 -3.97 -0.68 8.97
N GLN A 73 -5.14 -1.02 9.50
CA GLN A 73 -5.44 -0.98 10.93
C GLN A 73 -5.60 -2.40 11.48
N ASN A 74 -4.79 -2.77 12.46
CA ASN A 74 -4.93 -4.03 13.20
C ASN A 74 -5.87 -3.81 14.40
N GLY A 75 -7.17 -4.06 14.22
CA GLY A 75 -8.19 -3.75 15.23
C GLY A 75 -8.22 -2.26 15.58
N SER A 76 -8.52 -1.91 16.82
CA SER A 76 -8.39 -0.53 17.32
C SER A 76 -6.96 -0.17 17.80
N ALA A 77 -5.98 -1.05 17.57
CA ALA A 77 -4.71 -0.97 18.27
C ALA A 77 -3.65 -0.20 17.48
N GLN A 78 -3.37 -0.58 16.24
CA GLN A 78 -2.20 -0.09 15.50
C GLN A 78 -2.49 0.15 14.03
N VAL A 79 -1.85 1.19 13.49
CA VAL A 79 -1.82 1.55 12.07
C VAL A 79 -0.41 1.34 11.53
N ALA A 80 -0.34 0.81 10.31
CA ALA A 80 0.88 0.67 9.53
C ALA A 80 0.69 1.21 8.11
N VAL A 81 1.72 1.85 7.59
CA VAL A 81 1.81 2.24 6.18
C VAL A 81 2.59 1.13 5.46
N ILE A 82 2.05 0.69 4.32
CA ILE A 82 2.56 -0.43 3.55
C ILE A 82 2.71 0.02 2.11
N ASP A 83 3.86 -0.28 1.55
CA ASP A 83 4.19 -0.10 0.15
C ASP A 83 4.37 -1.48 -0.50
N PHE A 84 3.80 -1.68 -1.68
CA PHE A 84 3.92 -2.94 -2.42
C PHE A 84 5.11 -2.91 -3.38
N ARG A 85 6.25 -3.42 -2.93
CA ARG A 85 7.49 -3.49 -3.70
C ARG A 85 7.72 -4.89 -4.23
N THR A 86 7.92 -5.01 -5.56
CA THR A 86 8.37 -6.25 -6.23
C THR A 86 7.62 -7.54 -5.83
N GLY A 87 6.29 -7.45 -5.70
CA GLY A 87 5.45 -8.62 -5.34
C GLY A 87 5.29 -8.85 -3.84
N ARG A 88 5.82 -7.95 -3.00
CA ARG A 88 5.80 -8.08 -1.53
C ARG A 88 5.38 -6.78 -0.85
N GLU A 89 4.65 -6.93 0.24
CA GLU A 89 4.32 -5.83 1.14
C GLU A 89 5.51 -5.47 2.03
N VAL A 90 5.86 -4.18 2.05
CA VAL A 90 6.95 -3.61 2.82
C VAL A 90 6.38 -2.53 3.72
N ALA A 91 6.64 -2.63 5.03
CA ALA A 91 6.27 -1.58 5.97
C ALA A 91 7.10 -0.32 5.71
N VAL A 92 6.42 0.81 5.60
CA VAL A 92 7.04 2.13 5.47
C VAL A 92 7.30 2.68 6.87
N PRO A 93 8.55 3.06 7.19
CA PRO A 93 8.85 3.72 8.46
C PRO A 93 8.13 5.06 8.57
N ILE A 94 7.55 5.32 9.73
CA ILE A 94 6.84 6.55 10.07
C ILE A 94 7.77 7.40 10.92
N ASP A 95 8.15 8.57 10.42
CA ASP A 95 8.94 9.53 11.17
C ASP A 95 8.05 10.34 12.13
N THR A 96 8.37 10.26 13.42
CA THR A 96 7.66 10.99 14.49
C THR A 96 8.63 11.93 15.22
N PRO A 97 8.15 12.90 16.02
CA PRO A 97 9.00 13.73 16.86
C PRO A 97 9.87 12.92 17.85
N GLY A 98 9.44 11.71 18.23
CA GLY A 98 10.16 10.81 19.13
C GLY A 98 11.12 9.83 18.43
N GLY A 99 11.25 9.92 17.10
CA GLY A 99 12.01 9.00 16.27
C GLY A 99 11.13 8.18 15.32
N THR A 100 11.75 7.25 14.60
CA THR A 100 11.07 6.46 13.57
C THR A 100 10.42 5.20 14.15
N VAL A 101 9.18 4.92 13.77
CA VAL A 101 8.41 3.71 14.17
C VAL A 101 7.88 2.97 12.94
N LEU A 102 7.51 1.69 13.09
CA LEU A 102 6.85 0.91 12.01
C LEU A 102 5.34 0.76 12.21
N PHE A 103 4.88 0.96 13.43
CA PHE A 103 3.49 0.84 13.83
C PHE A 103 3.19 2.00 14.77
N MET A 104 2.04 2.62 14.58
CA MET A 104 1.57 3.73 15.41
C MET A 104 0.23 3.36 16.05
N PRO A 105 0.03 3.63 17.35
CA PRO A 105 -1.27 3.43 17.98
C PRO A 105 -2.37 4.19 17.23
N ALA A 106 -3.47 3.53 16.89
CA ALA A 106 -4.58 4.17 16.18
C ALA A 106 -5.17 5.35 17.00
N SER A 107 -5.13 5.26 18.33
CA SER A 107 -5.55 6.32 19.25
C SER A 107 -4.70 7.60 19.19
N GLN A 108 -3.54 7.56 18.53
CA GLN A 108 -2.67 8.74 18.33
C GLN A 108 -2.90 9.38 16.96
N ILE A 109 -3.76 8.82 16.12
CA ILE A 109 -4.02 9.31 14.77
C ILE A 109 -5.39 9.98 14.76
N SER A 110 -5.40 11.30 14.65
CA SER A 110 -6.64 12.09 14.52
C SER A 110 -7.15 12.11 13.09
N GLY A 111 -6.24 12.00 12.11
CA GLY A 111 -6.55 11.97 10.69
C GLY A 111 -5.37 11.47 9.86
N ILE A 112 -5.66 11.13 8.61
CA ILE A 112 -4.70 10.63 7.64
C ILE A 112 -4.71 11.54 6.41
N THR A 113 -3.54 11.86 5.87
CA THR A 113 -3.44 12.55 4.58
C THR A 113 -2.57 11.73 3.65
N VAL A 114 -3.09 11.40 2.46
CA VAL A 114 -2.35 10.71 1.41
C VAL A 114 -2.26 11.61 0.19
N ASN A 115 -1.05 11.81 -0.32
CA ASN A 115 -0.78 12.45 -1.60
C ASN A 115 -0.02 11.45 -2.47
N ALA A 116 -0.63 10.97 -3.55
CA ALA A 116 -0.03 9.93 -4.38
C ALA A 116 1.01 10.53 -5.35
N GLY A 117 0.69 11.65 -5.99
CA GLY A 117 1.69 12.54 -6.60
C GLY A 117 1.62 12.54 -8.11
N LEU A 118 2.72 12.20 -8.78
CA LEU A 118 2.70 12.04 -10.24
C LEU A 118 2.55 10.56 -10.52
N GLY A 119 1.88 10.17 -11.60
CA GLY A 119 1.77 8.78 -12.02
C GLY A 119 0.38 8.21 -11.86
N ASN A 120 0.21 6.97 -12.29
CA ASN A 120 -1.02 6.22 -12.10
C ASN A 120 -0.89 5.40 -10.80
N ASP A 121 -1.48 5.91 -9.74
CA ASP A 121 -1.27 5.44 -8.39
C ASP A 121 -2.41 4.54 -7.90
N PHE A 122 -2.10 3.78 -6.86
CA PHE A 122 -3.07 2.95 -6.17
C PHE A 122 -3.00 3.23 -4.67
N VAL A 123 -4.03 3.87 -4.14
CA VAL A 123 -4.21 4.14 -2.71
C VAL A 123 -5.37 3.31 -2.19
N ASP A 124 -5.12 2.49 -1.17
CA ASP A 124 -6.13 1.58 -0.61
C ASP A 124 -6.11 1.58 0.92
N LEU A 125 -7.17 2.15 1.49
CA LEU A 125 -7.48 2.19 2.92
C LEU A 125 -8.57 1.17 3.33
N ASN A 126 -9.10 0.40 2.36
CA ASN A 126 -10.24 -0.51 2.52
C ASN A 126 -9.86 -2.01 2.44
N SER A 127 -8.56 -2.33 2.50
CA SER A 127 -8.08 -3.69 2.24
C SER A 127 -8.58 -4.73 3.27
N PHE A 128 -9.65 -5.46 2.95
CA PHE A 128 -10.17 -6.65 3.66
C PHE A 128 -9.25 -7.89 3.60
N ALA A 129 -7.93 -7.69 3.53
CA ALA A 129 -6.96 -8.77 3.52
C ALA A 129 -6.92 -9.43 4.91
N GLN A 130 -7.47 -10.64 5.01
CA GLN A 130 -7.34 -11.64 6.10
C GLN A 130 -6.75 -11.09 7.42
N GLY A 131 -7.57 -10.44 8.26
CA GLY A 131 -7.24 -10.13 9.65
C GLY A 131 -6.95 -8.67 10.01
N PHE A 132 -7.10 -7.73 9.07
CA PHE A 132 -7.13 -6.29 9.37
C PHE A 132 -8.57 -5.76 9.34
N GLU A 133 -8.89 -4.85 10.26
CA GLU A 133 -10.17 -4.15 10.28
C GLU A 133 -10.11 -2.97 9.30
N GLN A 134 -11.27 -2.54 8.78
CA GLN A 134 -11.35 -1.32 7.96
C GLN A 134 -10.86 -0.10 8.74
N LEU A 135 -10.19 0.80 8.04
CA LEU A 135 -9.64 2.02 8.62
C LEU A 135 -10.79 2.94 9.06
N SER A 136 -10.89 3.20 10.36
CA SER A 136 -11.96 4.01 10.97
C SER A 136 -11.52 5.44 11.30
N ILE A 137 -10.38 5.85 10.73
CA ILE A 137 -9.77 7.17 10.90
C ILE A 137 -10.06 7.98 9.63
N PRO A 138 -10.58 9.21 9.72
CA PRO A 138 -10.88 10.02 8.55
C PRO A 138 -9.61 10.33 7.77
N ALA A 139 -9.71 10.25 6.46
CA ALA A 139 -8.61 10.44 5.54
C ALA A 139 -8.90 11.53 4.50
N THR A 140 -7.85 12.23 4.09
CA THR A 140 -7.84 13.08 2.90
C THR A 140 -6.91 12.47 1.88
N LEU A 141 -7.44 12.08 0.72
CA LEU A 141 -6.71 11.46 -0.39
C LEU A 141 -6.64 12.42 -1.57
N SER A 142 -5.46 12.53 -2.19
CA SER A 142 -5.20 13.24 -3.43
C SER A 142 -4.42 12.29 -4.35
N GLY A 143 -4.96 12.04 -5.53
CA GLY A 143 -4.35 11.22 -6.58
C GLY A 143 -3.19 11.97 -7.21
N GLY A 144 -3.48 13.14 -7.77
CA GLY A 144 -2.48 14.00 -8.38
C GLY A 144 -2.53 13.89 -9.90
N ASP A 145 -1.38 13.72 -10.56
CA ASP A 145 -1.34 13.65 -12.03
C ASP A 145 -1.32 12.19 -12.51
N GLY A 146 -2.41 11.68 -13.07
CA GLY A 146 -2.44 10.38 -13.71
C GLY A 146 -3.81 9.73 -13.63
N SER A 147 -3.91 8.46 -14.03
CA SER A 147 -5.15 7.70 -13.87
C SER A 147 -5.06 6.88 -12.60
N ASP A 148 -5.61 7.42 -11.53
CA ASP A 148 -5.43 6.91 -10.17
C ASP A 148 -6.58 5.98 -9.75
N THR A 149 -6.28 5.13 -8.77
CA THR A 149 -7.29 4.36 -8.06
C THR A 149 -7.19 4.65 -6.57
N LEU A 150 -8.18 5.34 -6.02
CA LEU A 150 -8.20 5.78 -4.63
C LEU A 150 -9.38 5.15 -3.88
N GLY A 151 -9.11 4.50 -2.76
CA GLY A 151 -10.11 3.94 -1.87
C GLY A 151 -10.00 4.46 -0.45
N GLY A 152 -11.06 5.11 0.04
CA GLY A 152 -11.27 5.53 1.42
C GLY A 152 -11.44 4.36 2.40
N GLY A 153 -11.56 4.67 3.68
CA GLY A 153 -11.83 3.75 4.78
C GLY A 153 -13.33 3.63 5.09
N ASN A 154 -13.64 3.53 6.38
CA ASN A 154 -15.01 3.46 6.92
C ASN A 154 -15.38 4.71 7.75
N ALA A 155 -14.59 5.78 7.61
CA ALA A 155 -14.85 7.08 8.21
C ALA A 155 -15.20 8.06 7.08
N GLY A 156 -15.80 9.21 7.40
CA GLY A 156 -16.06 10.24 6.41
C GLY A 156 -14.75 10.80 5.85
N ASP A 157 -14.46 10.46 4.61
CA ASP A 157 -13.22 10.79 3.92
C ASP A 157 -13.40 11.94 2.93
N THR A 158 -12.28 12.55 2.55
CA THR A 158 -12.22 13.49 1.42
C THR A 158 -11.32 12.90 0.35
N ILE A 159 -11.85 12.68 -0.84
CA ILE A 159 -11.12 12.02 -1.94
C ILE A 159 -11.08 12.96 -3.15
N ARG A 160 -9.89 13.23 -3.67
CA ARG A 160 -9.67 14.01 -4.89
C ARG A 160 -8.87 13.18 -5.89
N GLY A 161 -9.41 12.98 -7.10
CA GLY A 161 -8.65 12.36 -8.20
C GLY A 161 -7.59 13.30 -8.77
N ASP A 162 -7.94 14.58 -8.86
CA ASP A 162 -7.11 15.66 -9.43
C ASP A 162 -7.02 15.57 -10.97
N SER A 163 -5.89 15.28 -11.59
CA SER A 163 -5.76 15.29 -13.06
C SER A 163 -5.72 13.87 -13.63
N GLY A 164 -6.66 13.50 -14.50
CA GLY A 164 -6.61 12.27 -15.28
C GLY A 164 -7.95 11.52 -15.26
N ALA A 165 -7.93 10.22 -15.54
CA ALA A 165 -9.16 9.42 -15.58
C ALA A 165 -9.19 8.49 -14.38
N ASP A 166 -9.85 8.93 -13.32
CA ASP A 166 -9.69 8.32 -12.00
C ASP A 166 -10.80 7.34 -11.64
N LEU A 167 -10.47 6.45 -10.71
CA LEU A 167 -11.40 5.50 -10.10
C LEU A 167 -11.42 5.72 -8.58
N LEU A 168 -12.48 6.32 -8.09
CA LEU A 168 -12.60 6.79 -6.70
C LEU A 168 -13.68 6.02 -5.94
N PHE A 169 -13.33 5.50 -4.76
CA PHE A 169 -14.23 4.78 -3.87
C PHE A 169 -14.23 5.42 -2.47
N GLY A 170 -15.38 5.94 -2.03
CA GLY A 170 -15.59 6.44 -0.66
C GLY A 170 -15.54 5.31 0.38
N ASN A 171 -16.23 4.22 0.06
CA ASN A 171 -16.37 3.00 0.87
C ASN A 171 -17.37 3.12 2.03
N GLY A 172 -16.98 3.53 3.23
CA GLY A 172 -17.93 3.61 4.35
C GLY A 172 -17.87 4.97 5.01
N GLY A 173 -19.02 5.51 5.40
CA GLY A 173 -19.11 6.84 5.99
C GLY A 173 -19.60 7.90 5.00
N ASP A 174 -19.72 9.13 5.49
CA ASP A 174 -20.18 10.27 4.69
C ASP A 174 -18.99 10.93 4.00
N ASP A 175 -18.77 10.56 2.73
CA ASP A 175 -17.58 10.93 1.96
C ASP A 175 -17.79 12.16 1.06
N SER A 176 -16.73 12.96 0.91
CA SER A 176 -16.66 14.04 -0.08
C SER A 176 -15.71 13.64 -1.21
N ILE A 177 -16.26 13.25 -2.37
CA ILE A 177 -15.47 12.81 -3.53
C ILE A 177 -15.52 13.85 -4.66
N VAL A 178 -14.34 14.22 -5.17
CA VAL A 178 -14.16 15.10 -6.34
C VAL A 178 -13.29 14.37 -7.35
N GLY A 179 -13.81 14.13 -8.56
CA GLY A 179 -13.04 13.54 -9.67
C GLY A 179 -11.88 14.42 -10.08
N GLY A 180 -12.20 15.58 -10.67
CA GLY A 180 -11.20 16.54 -11.13
C GLY A 180 -11.24 16.65 -12.65
N ASP A 181 -10.08 16.78 -13.27
CA ASP A 181 -9.94 16.93 -14.71
C ASP A 181 -9.86 15.56 -15.40
N GLY A 182 -10.93 15.12 -16.06
CA GLY A 182 -10.92 13.98 -16.96
C GLY A 182 -12.20 13.15 -16.89
N ASN A 183 -12.10 11.85 -17.22
CA ASN A 183 -13.26 10.96 -17.27
C ASN A 183 -13.25 10.03 -16.06
N ASP A 184 -13.80 10.52 -14.95
CA ASP A 184 -13.73 9.83 -13.66
C ASP A 184 -14.92 8.91 -13.42
N VAL A 185 -14.66 7.88 -12.63
CA VAL A 185 -15.68 6.98 -12.09
C VAL A 185 -15.63 7.05 -10.57
N MET A 186 -16.75 7.46 -9.96
CA MET A 186 -16.85 7.68 -8.52
C MET A 186 -17.94 6.82 -7.90
N PHE A 187 -17.60 6.15 -6.80
CA PHE A 187 -18.52 5.36 -5.99
C PHE A 187 -18.48 5.89 -4.56
N GLY A 188 -19.54 6.59 -4.12
CA GLY A 188 -19.65 7.10 -2.75
C GLY A 188 -19.88 6.01 -1.70
N SER A 189 -20.58 4.92 -2.07
CA SER A 189 -21.10 3.90 -1.15
C SER A 189 -22.06 4.47 -0.08
N ASP A 190 -22.41 3.67 0.93
CA ASP A 190 -23.49 3.92 1.88
C ASP A 190 -23.14 5.06 2.86
N GLY A 191 -23.42 6.30 2.47
CA GLY A 191 -23.38 7.52 3.27
C GLY A 191 -24.39 8.53 2.71
N ASP A 192 -25.07 9.29 3.56
CA ASP A 192 -26.17 10.21 3.16
C ASP A 192 -25.67 11.53 2.55
#